data_AF-A0ABD6D806-F1
#
_entry.id   AF-A0ABD6D806-F1
#
_cell.length_a   1.000
_cell.length_b   1.000
_cell.length_c   1.000
_cell.angle_alpha   90.00
_cell.angle_beta   90.00
_cell.angle_gamma   90.00
#
_symmetry.space_group_name_H-M   'P 1'
#
loop_
_entity.id
_entity.type
_entity.pdbx_description
1 polymer ?
#
loop_
_entity_poly.entity_id
_entity_poly.type
_entity_poly.pdbx_seq_one_letter_code
_entity_poly.pdbx_strand_id
1 'polypeptide(L)'
;MNWRTARLIIGILAVVCFGLVASVVYPLSTSTPHASLPPDEQFSPGDREAFSVETRLTVDGETTLALDGTATADGPRYMRLRWGSDSVVETYQAGPNATVYTRITDWSESRADSRRTAIESDADRELLRETETDRGAVFVVRTNDSIDFAAELSGSASVFVNSLQLPAYERVDGPGEGDETATFEPQNGWFDEESAYRISDASGQVRVDSETGAVQSATVSWGLTQPADTYAHTRLARLFGDQPQRYRIDYDSETDASNVSKPAWVPAEASTTTR
;
A
#
# COMPACT_ATOMS: atom_id res chain seq x y z
N MET A 1 53.85 -41.91 2.81
CA MET A 1 52.89 -40.79 2.94
C MET A 1 53.19 -40.07 4.24
N ASN A 2 53.58 -38.79 4.20
CA ASN A 2 54.14 -38.11 5.37
C ASN A 2 53.05 -37.84 6.42
N TRP A 3 53.31 -38.18 7.68
CA TRP A 3 52.42 -37.96 8.84
C TRP A 3 51.89 -36.51 8.94
N ARG A 4 52.70 -35.56 8.46
CA ARG A 4 52.33 -34.14 8.37
C ARG A 4 51.25 -33.87 7.32
N THR A 5 51.28 -34.56 6.19
CA THR A 5 50.28 -34.46 5.12
C THR A 5 48.96 -35.09 5.54
N ALA A 6 49.01 -36.21 6.28
CA ALA A 6 47.81 -36.87 6.81
C ALA A 6 47.05 -35.97 7.80
N ARG A 7 47.75 -35.29 8.72
CA ARG A 7 47.11 -34.33 9.64
C ARG A 7 46.47 -33.14 8.93
N LEU A 8 47.11 -32.66 7.88
CA LEU A 8 46.60 -31.53 7.09
C LEU A 8 45.33 -31.93 6.32
N ILE A 9 45.32 -33.13 5.72
CA ILE A 9 44.12 -33.68 5.05
C ILE A 9 42.99 -33.92 6.05
N ILE A 10 43.27 -34.50 7.23
CA ILE A 10 42.27 -34.72 8.27
C ILE A 10 41.70 -33.40 8.80
N GLY A 11 42.54 -32.36 8.96
CA GLY A 11 42.09 -31.04 9.36
C GLY A 11 41.17 -30.40 8.33
N ILE A 12 41.51 -30.48 7.03
CA ILE A 12 40.65 -30.00 5.95
C ILE A 12 39.34 -30.78 5.91
N LEU A 13 39.41 -32.11 6.02
CA LEU A 13 38.22 -32.97 6.02
C LEU A 13 37.30 -32.65 7.20
N ALA A 14 37.86 -32.39 8.38
CA ALA A 14 37.09 -32.00 9.55
C ALA A 14 36.37 -30.66 9.34
N VAL A 15 37.04 -29.65 8.74
CA VAL A 15 36.42 -28.36 8.41
C VAL A 15 35.32 -28.51 7.36
N VAL A 16 35.53 -29.33 6.33
CA VAL A 16 34.53 -29.61 5.29
C VAL A 16 33.34 -30.37 5.86
N CYS A 17 33.57 -31.38 6.70
CA CYS A 17 32.49 -32.10 7.39
C CYS A 17 31.73 -31.18 8.35
N PHE A 18 32.41 -30.29 9.08
CA PHE A 18 31.73 -29.32 9.94
C PHE A 18 30.91 -28.32 9.12
N GLY A 19 31.43 -27.87 7.97
CA GLY A 19 30.70 -27.02 7.03
C GLY A 19 29.47 -27.72 6.43
N LEU A 20 29.59 -29.00 6.08
CA LEU A 20 28.46 -29.81 5.58
C LEU A 20 27.42 -30.05 6.67
N VAL A 21 27.81 -30.42 7.89
CA VAL A 21 26.89 -30.59 9.02
C VAL A 21 26.22 -29.25 9.36
N ALA A 22 26.97 -28.14 9.34
CA ALA A 22 26.41 -26.81 9.52
C ALA A 22 25.41 -26.45 8.42
N SER A 23 25.64 -26.84 7.16
CA SER A 23 24.69 -26.60 6.06
C SER A 23 23.39 -27.43 6.16
N VAL A 24 23.44 -28.58 6.86
CA VAL A 24 22.26 -29.42 7.13
C VAL A 24 21.50 -28.94 8.36
N VAL A 25 22.19 -28.45 9.39
CA VAL A 25 21.58 -27.95 10.64
C VAL A 25 21.11 -26.50 10.52
N TYR A 26 21.82 -25.68 9.72
CA TYR A 26 21.41 -24.35 9.28
C TYR A 26 21.07 -24.44 7.79
N PRO A 27 19.81 -24.71 7.44
CA PRO A 27 19.41 -24.74 6.05
C PRO A 27 19.75 -23.39 5.40
N LEU A 28 20.53 -23.45 4.32
CA LEU A 28 20.90 -22.28 3.50
C LEU A 28 19.68 -21.66 2.78
N SER A 29 18.54 -22.34 2.80
CA SER A 29 17.24 -21.83 2.38
C SER A 29 16.21 -22.22 3.44
N THR A 30 15.67 -21.21 4.13
CA THR A 30 14.52 -21.33 5.04
C THR A 30 13.25 -20.81 4.36
N SER A 31 13.16 -20.94 3.04
CA SER A 31 12.02 -20.47 2.25
C SER A 31 10.80 -21.26 2.70
N THR A 32 10.00 -20.68 3.59
CA THR A 32 8.63 -21.10 3.78
C THR A 32 7.88 -20.64 2.54
N PRO A 33 7.18 -21.52 1.80
CA PRO A 33 6.19 -21.03 0.85
C PRO A 33 5.26 -20.08 1.62
N HIS A 34 4.81 -19.02 0.95
CA HIS A 34 3.71 -18.20 1.45
C HIS A 34 2.62 -19.12 2.02
N ALA A 35 1.95 -18.67 3.08
CA ALA A 35 0.89 -19.42 3.75
C ALA A 35 -0.01 -20.16 2.75
N SER A 36 -0.62 -21.29 3.17
CA SER A 36 -1.39 -22.21 2.31
C SER A 36 -2.46 -21.55 1.43
N LEU A 37 -2.86 -20.31 1.76
CA LEU A 37 -3.68 -19.42 0.95
C LEU A 37 -2.84 -18.18 0.66
N PRO A 38 -2.59 -17.84 -0.62
CA PRO A 38 -1.84 -16.65 -0.95
C PRO A 38 -2.65 -15.40 -0.49
N PRO A 39 -1.98 -14.31 -0.07
CA PRO A 39 -2.65 -13.20 0.61
C PRO A 39 -3.68 -12.44 -0.23
N ASP A 40 -3.60 -12.57 -1.56
CA ASP A 40 -4.59 -12.10 -2.55
C ASP A 40 -5.97 -12.78 -2.40
N GLU A 41 -6.03 -13.95 -1.77
CA GLU A 41 -7.29 -14.59 -1.39
C GLU A 41 -7.80 -14.19 0.01
N GLN A 42 -6.96 -13.55 0.84
CA GLN A 42 -7.29 -13.24 2.23
C GLN A 42 -7.89 -11.86 2.43
N PHE A 43 -7.45 -10.87 1.63
CA PHE A 43 -7.79 -9.47 1.83
C PHE A 43 -8.33 -8.81 0.57
N SER A 44 -9.47 -8.13 0.70
CA SER A 44 -10.12 -7.36 -0.36
C SER A 44 -10.37 -5.92 0.10
N PRO A 45 -10.31 -4.91 -0.79
CA PRO A 45 -10.77 -3.56 -0.46
C PRO A 45 -12.28 -3.48 -0.20
N GLY A 46 -13.03 -4.53 -0.56
CA GLY A 46 -14.49 -4.55 -0.52
C GLY A 46 -15.12 -3.89 -1.75
N ASP A 47 -16.34 -4.33 -2.07
CA ASP A 47 -17.15 -3.77 -3.15
C ASP A 47 -18.43 -3.18 -2.54
N ARG A 48 -18.43 -1.86 -2.35
CA ARG A 48 -19.51 -1.14 -1.67
C ARG A 48 -19.78 0.18 -2.39
N GLU A 49 -21.06 0.51 -2.55
CA GLU A 49 -21.49 1.76 -3.20
C GLU A 49 -21.37 2.99 -2.28
N ALA A 50 -21.36 2.78 -0.96
CA ALA A 50 -21.21 3.83 0.04
C ALA A 50 -20.29 3.37 1.17
N PHE A 51 -19.21 4.12 1.40
CA PHE A 51 -18.21 3.87 2.44
C PHE A 51 -17.27 5.06 2.57
N SER A 52 -16.62 5.18 3.72
CA SER A 52 -15.48 6.07 3.95
C SER A 52 -14.22 5.23 4.16
N VAL A 53 -13.08 5.71 3.68
CA VAL A 53 -11.78 5.06 3.89
C VAL A 53 -10.71 6.09 4.21
N GLU A 54 -9.96 5.87 5.29
CA GLU A 54 -8.72 6.56 5.59
C GLU A 54 -7.59 5.54 5.63
N THR A 55 -6.55 5.76 4.84
CA THR A 55 -5.40 4.86 4.81
C THR A 55 -4.09 5.57 4.53
N ARG A 56 -3.01 5.02 5.08
CA ARG A 56 -1.66 5.58 5.06
C ARG A 56 -0.62 4.47 5.01
N LEU A 57 0.27 4.57 4.03
CA LEU A 57 1.50 3.79 3.94
C LEU A 57 2.68 4.68 4.34
N THR A 58 3.41 4.24 5.36
CA THR A 58 4.59 4.91 5.87
C THR A 58 5.81 4.02 5.70
N VAL A 59 6.90 4.60 5.19
CA VAL A 59 8.19 3.93 5.00
C VAL A 59 9.24 4.74 5.76
N ASP A 60 9.96 4.09 6.68
CA ASP A 60 10.97 4.70 7.56
C ASP A 60 10.48 5.95 8.32
N GLY A 61 9.19 6.00 8.64
CA GLY A 61 8.56 7.12 9.34
C GLY A 61 8.04 8.24 8.42
N GLU A 62 8.28 8.16 7.11
CA GLU A 62 7.77 9.11 6.12
C GLU A 62 6.54 8.55 5.40
N THR A 63 5.48 9.35 5.27
CA THR A 63 4.29 8.91 4.52
C THR A 63 4.57 8.92 3.02
N THR A 64 4.61 7.74 2.41
CA THR A 64 4.80 7.56 0.97
C THR A 64 3.48 7.60 0.21
N LEU A 65 2.39 7.10 0.81
CA LEU A 65 1.06 7.12 0.21
C LEU A 65 0.01 7.39 1.28
N ALA A 66 -1.00 8.20 0.97
CA ALA A 66 -2.18 8.35 1.81
C ALA A 66 -3.43 8.57 0.97
N LEU A 67 -4.53 7.96 1.39
CA LEU A 67 -5.85 8.10 0.79
C LEU A 67 -6.83 8.45 1.90
N ASP A 68 -7.67 9.44 1.63
CA ASP A 68 -8.81 9.80 2.44
C ASP A 68 -9.98 10.01 1.49
N GLY A 69 -11.08 9.29 1.66
CA GLY A 69 -12.20 9.39 0.74
C GLY A 69 -13.50 8.90 1.32
N THR A 70 -14.58 9.35 0.71
CA THR A 70 -15.95 8.98 1.04
C THR A 70 -16.77 8.91 -0.24
N ALA A 71 -17.28 7.72 -0.51
CA ALA A 71 -18.29 7.46 -1.53
C ALA A 71 -19.66 7.42 -0.86
N THR A 72 -20.65 8.04 -1.50
CA THR A 72 -22.05 8.01 -1.08
C THR A 72 -22.91 7.61 -2.27
N ALA A 73 -24.00 6.88 -2.05
CA ALA A 73 -24.88 6.41 -3.12
C ALA A 73 -25.45 7.59 -3.93
N ASP A 74 -26.11 8.53 -3.25
CA ASP A 74 -26.84 9.64 -3.89
C ASP A 74 -26.28 11.04 -3.56
N GLY A 75 -25.31 11.12 -2.65
CA GLY A 75 -24.84 12.37 -2.07
C GLY A 75 -23.52 12.89 -2.64
N PRO A 76 -22.94 13.90 -1.99
CA PRO A 76 -21.61 14.38 -2.31
C PRO A 76 -20.54 13.31 -2.01
N ARG A 77 -19.49 13.32 -2.82
CA ARG A 77 -18.40 12.35 -2.80
C ARG A 77 -17.08 13.08 -2.86
N TYR A 78 -16.09 12.57 -2.14
CA TYR A 78 -14.78 13.18 -2.07
C TYR A 78 -13.70 12.12 -1.95
N MET A 79 -12.55 12.37 -2.57
CA MET A 79 -11.39 11.52 -2.51
C MET A 79 -10.15 12.41 -2.54
N ARG A 80 -9.17 12.10 -1.72
CA ARG A 80 -7.88 12.76 -1.65
C ARG A 80 -6.79 11.71 -1.62
N LEU A 81 -5.97 11.69 -2.65
CA LEU A 81 -4.82 10.81 -2.79
C LEU A 81 -3.54 11.63 -2.75
N ARG A 82 -2.60 11.23 -1.91
CA ARG A 82 -1.29 11.88 -1.75
C ARG A 82 -0.18 10.88 -2.03
N TRP A 83 0.74 11.25 -2.91
CA TRP A 83 1.98 10.52 -3.18
C TRP A 83 3.17 11.31 -2.65
N GLY A 84 3.79 10.77 -1.61
CA GLY A 84 4.90 11.39 -0.90
C GLY A 84 4.57 12.81 -0.43
N SER A 85 5.57 13.68 -0.50
CA SER A 85 5.43 15.12 -0.21
C SER A 85 5.02 15.95 -1.42
N ASP A 86 5.06 15.39 -2.63
CA ASP A 86 5.19 16.19 -3.85
C ASP A 86 3.91 16.32 -4.65
N SER A 87 2.95 15.41 -4.47
CA SER A 87 1.73 15.39 -5.27
C SER A 87 0.51 15.06 -4.43
N VAL A 88 -0.55 15.84 -4.62
CA VAL A 88 -1.87 15.63 -4.03
C VAL A 88 -2.92 15.77 -5.13
N VAL A 89 -3.79 14.78 -5.26
CA VAL A 89 -4.97 14.81 -6.12
C VAL A 89 -6.20 14.73 -5.24
N GLU A 90 -7.11 15.69 -5.41
CA GLU A 90 -8.40 15.72 -4.73
C GLU A 90 -9.51 15.71 -5.77
N THR A 91 -10.47 14.81 -5.64
CA THR A 91 -11.63 14.68 -6.52
C THR A 91 -12.88 14.93 -5.71
N TYR A 92 -13.81 15.73 -6.27
CA TYR A 92 -15.10 16.01 -5.68
C TYR A 92 -16.21 15.85 -6.72
N GLN A 93 -17.31 15.23 -6.31
CA GLN A 93 -18.52 15.11 -7.11
C GLN A 93 -19.72 15.40 -6.21
N ALA A 94 -20.63 16.28 -6.64
CA ALA A 94 -21.78 16.66 -5.79
C ALA A 94 -22.87 15.58 -5.68
N GLY A 95 -22.88 14.62 -6.61
CA GLY A 95 -23.83 13.51 -6.72
C GLY A 95 -23.49 12.64 -7.94
N PRO A 96 -24.12 11.46 -8.11
CA PRO A 96 -23.74 10.44 -9.10
C PRO A 96 -23.63 10.95 -10.55
N ASN A 97 -24.47 11.89 -10.94
CA ASN A 97 -24.51 12.45 -12.30
C ASN A 97 -24.01 13.91 -12.35
N ALA A 98 -23.43 14.40 -11.27
CA ALA A 98 -22.88 15.76 -11.22
C ALA A 98 -21.50 15.80 -11.87
N THR A 99 -21.10 17.00 -12.31
CA THR A 99 -19.76 17.26 -12.80
C THR A 99 -18.70 16.86 -11.78
N VAL A 100 -17.66 16.20 -12.26
CA VAL A 100 -16.48 15.83 -11.47
C VAL A 100 -15.48 16.98 -11.53
N TYR A 101 -15.04 17.42 -10.36
CA TYR A 101 -13.98 18.39 -10.23
C TYR A 101 -12.76 17.75 -9.59
N THR A 102 -11.59 18.01 -10.16
CA THR A 102 -10.32 17.51 -9.65
C THR A 102 -9.37 18.66 -9.37
N ARG A 103 -8.85 18.76 -8.14
CA ARG A 103 -7.74 19.63 -7.79
C ARG A 103 -6.45 18.81 -7.76
N ILE A 104 -5.48 19.19 -8.57
CA ILE A 104 -4.16 18.55 -8.63
C ILE A 104 -3.13 19.55 -8.13
N THR A 105 -2.35 19.16 -7.14
CA THR A 105 -1.26 19.95 -6.60
C THR A 105 0.03 19.20 -6.84
N ASP A 106 0.90 19.74 -7.69
CA ASP A 106 2.21 19.16 -8.00
C ASP A 106 3.30 20.19 -7.62
N TRP A 107 4.14 19.84 -6.64
CA TRP A 107 5.20 20.71 -6.09
C TRP A 107 6.54 20.65 -6.84
N SER A 108 6.53 20.10 -8.06
CA SER A 108 7.69 20.03 -8.94
C SER A 108 7.31 20.64 -10.29
N GLU A 109 8.10 21.61 -10.76
CA GLU A 109 7.91 22.27 -12.06
C GLU A 109 7.84 21.26 -13.22
N SER A 110 8.73 20.26 -13.24
CA SER A 110 8.74 19.26 -14.31
C SER A 110 7.49 18.38 -14.30
N ARG A 111 6.93 18.10 -13.12
CA ARG A 111 5.64 17.42 -12.99
C ARG A 111 4.49 18.32 -13.39
N ALA A 112 4.51 19.58 -13.00
CA ALA A 112 3.49 20.58 -13.36
C ALA A 112 3.41 20.76 -14.89
N ASP A 113 4.54 20.85 -15.59
CA ASP A 113 4.55 20.98 -17.05
C ASP A 113 4.01 19.72 -17.75
N SER A 114 4.44 18.55 -17.27
CA SER A 114 3.93 17.27 -17.78
C SER A 114 2.43 17.13 -17.51
N ARG A 115 1.97 17.61 -16.35
CA ARG A 115 0.56 17.60 -15.94
C ARG A 115 -0.29 18.52 -16.81
N ARG A 116 0.17 19.75 -17.06
CA ARG A 116 -0.51 20.71 -17.93
C ARG A 116 -0.71 20.13 -19.32
N THR A 117 0.35 19.59 -19.91
CA THR A 117 0.31 18.94 -21.23
C THR A 117 -0.70 17.79 -21.26
N ALA A 118 -0.71 16.95 -20.22
CA ALA A 118 -1.64 15.82 -20.13
C ALA A 118 -3.10 16.26 -20.00
N ILE A 119 -3.38 17.34 -19.26
CA ILE A 119 -4.74 17.90 -19.12
C ILE A 119 -5.20 18.49 -20.46
N GLU A 120 -4.36 19.28 -21.12
CA GLU A 120 -4.71 19.95 -22.39
C GLU A 120 -4.88 18.96 -23.56
N SER A 121 -4.22 17.80 -23.48
CA SER A 121 -4.31 16.76 -24.51
C SER A 121 -5.51 15.83 -24.34
N ASP A 122 -6.18 15.87 -23.18
CA ASP A 122 -7.32 15.02 -22.85
C ASP A 122 -8.63 15.75 -23.17
N ALA A 123 -9.37 15.27 -24.19
CA ALA A 123 -10.60 15.91 -24.67
C ALA A 123 -11.73 15.87 -23.64
N ASP A 124 -11.67 14.96 -22.66
CA ASP A 124 -12.68 14.80 -21.61
C ASP A 124 -12.38 15.68 -20.39
N ARG A 125 -11.26 16.42 -20.42
CA ARG A 125 -10.82 17.31 -19.34
C ARG A 125 -10.77 18.76 -19.78
N GLU A 126 -11.09 19.63 -18.84
CA GLU A 126 -10.99 21.07 -19.03
C GLU A 126 -10.29 21.71 -17.86
N LEU A 127 -9.19 22.41 -18.14
CA LEU A 127 -8.47 23.20 -17.16
C LEU A 127 -9.27 24.47 -16.84
N LEU A 128 -9.85 24.54 -15.64
CA LEU A 128 -10.64 25.69 -15.19
C LEU A 128 -9.78 26.77 -14.54
N ARG A 129 -8.74 26.36 -13.82
CA ARG A 129 -7.82 27.27 -13.14
C ARG A 129 -6.46 26.61 -12.99
N GLU A 130 -5.44 27.40 -13.22
CA GLU A 130 -4.07 27.09 -12.86
C GLU A 130 -3.52 28.18 -11.93
N THR A 131 -2.73 27.80 -10.93
CA THR A 131 -2.04 28.72 -10.04
C THR A 131 -0.62 28.24 -9.86
N GLU A 132 0.32 28.98 -10.44
CA GLU A 132 1.75 28.75 -10.23
C GLU A 132 2.12 29.05 -8.77
N THR A 133 3.11 28.31 -8.30
CA THR A 133 3.71 28.44 -6.98
C THR A 133 5.22 28.45 -7.13
N ASP A 134 5.96 28.83 -6.09
CA ASP A 134 7.43 28.95 -6.16
C ASP A 134 8.16 27.66 -6.60
N ARG A 135 7.50 26.50 -6.62
CA ARG A 135 8.12 25.20 -6.93
C ARG A 135 7.31 24.30 -7.87
N GLY A 136 6.13 24.72 -8.32
CA GLY A 136 5.20 23.87 -9.06
C GLY A 136 3.86 24.56 -9.30
N ALA A 137 2.76 23.82 -9.41
CA ALA A 137 1.46 24.40 -9.72
C ALA A 137 0.29 23.66 -9.07
N VAL A 138 -0.82 24.39 -8.94
CA VAL A 138 -2.13 23.88 -8.55
C VAL A 138 -3.09 24.02 -9.72
N PHE A 139 -3.66 22.91 -10.16
CA PHE A 139 -4.64 22.83 -11.24
C PHE A 139 -6.02 22.52 -10.66
N VAL A 140 -7.05 23.16 -11.19
CA VAL A 140 -8.46 22.79 -10.99
C VAL A 140 -9.02 22.40 -12.34
N VAL A 141 -9.46 21.16 -12.46
CA VAL A 141 -9.89 20.52 -13.69
C VAL A 141 -11.35 20.11 -13.55
N ARG A 142 -12.12 20.29 -14.62
CA ARG A 142 -13.43 19.67 -14.81
C ARG A 142 -13.26 18.45 -15.68
N THR A 143 -13.87 17.34 -15.29
CA THR A 143 -13.99 16.15 -16.13
C THR A 143 -15.43 16.05 -16.65
N ASN A 144 -15.57 15.88 -17.96
CA ASN A 144 -16.86 15.80 -18.65
C ASN A 144 -17.41 14.37 -18.69
N ASP A 145 -16.57 13.38 -18.39
CA ASP A 145 -16.98 11.99 -18.26
C ASP A 145 -17.58 11.68 -16.88
N SER A 146 -18.48 10.70 -16.84
CA SER A 146 -19.01 10.15 -15.58
C SER A 146 -17.98 9.21 -14.98
N ILE A 147 -17.77 9.29 -13.66
CA ILE A 147 -16.92 8.33 -12.95
C ILE A 147 -17.78 7.45 -12.04
N ASP A 148 -17.44 6.17 -11.98
CA ASP A 148 -17.83 5.32 -10.86
C ASP A 148 -16.93 5.64 -9.67
N PHE A 149 -17.41 6.55 -8.82
CA PHE A 149 -16.62 7.06 -7.70
C PHE A 149 -16.29 5.96 -6.68
N ALA A 150 -17.21 5.03 -6.45
CA ALA A 150 -17.02 3.94 -5.50
C ALA A 150 -15.94 2.97 -6.02
N ALA A 151 -16.00 2.63 -7.32
CA ALA A 151 -14.98 1.82 -7.97
C ALA A 151 -13.61 2.51 -7.99
N GLU A 152 -13.55 3.82 -8.25
CA GLU A 152 -12.29 4.58 -8.23
C GLU A 152 -11.68 4.64 -6.83
N LEU A 153 -12.51 4.84 -5.80
CA LEU A 153 -12.09 4.85 -4.40
C LEU A 153 -11.61 3.46 -3.94
N SER A 154 -12.34 2.39 -4.29
CA SER A 154 -11.95 1.01 -3.99
C SER A 154 -10.67 0.61 -4.74
N GLY A 155 -10.54 1.01 -6.01
CA GLY A 155 -9.32 0.85 -6.80
C GLY A 155 -8.12 1.55 -6.17
N SER A 156 -8.30 2.78 -5.67
CA SER A 156 -7.25 3.49 -4.94
C SER A 156 -6.90 2.81 -3.61
N ALA A 157 -7.89 2.32 -2.87
CA ALA A 157 -7.71 1.60 -1.61
C ALA A 157 -7.00 0.24 -1.82
N SER A 158 -7.19 -0.39 -2.97
CA SER A 158 -6.58 -1.69 -3.31
C SER A 158 -5.06 -1.66 -3.28
N VAL A 159 -4.42 -0.52 -3.54
CA VAL A 159 -2.96 -0.38 -3.45
C VAL A 159 -2.46 -0.65 -2.02
N PHE A 160 -3.22 -0.22 -1.01
CA PHE A 160 -2.89 -0.43 0.40
C PHE A 160 -3.18 -1.87 0.81
N VAL A 161 -4.29 -2.43 0.35
CA VAL A 161 -4.64 -3.84 0.60
C VAL A 161 -3.62 -4.78 -0.04
N ASN A 162 -3.18 -4.50 -1.27
CA ASN A 162 -2.11 -5.24 -1.94
C ASN A 162 -0.78 -5.12 -1.18
N SER A 163 -0.52 -3.97 -0.55
CA SER A 163 0.68 -3.80 0.27
C SER A 163 0.63 -4.64 1.56
N LEU A 164 -0.56 -5.00 2.06
CA LEU A 164 -0.70 -5.95 3.15
C LEU A 164 -0.30 -7.37 2.76
N GLN A 165 -0.15 -7.70 1.47
CA GLN A 165 0.19 -9.04 1.01
C GLN A 165 1.67 -9.41 1.22
N LEU A 166 2.53 -8.45 1.59
CA LEU A 166 3.97 -8.68 1.76
C LEU A 166 4.30 -9.61 2.95
N PRO A 167 3.70 -9.44 4.15
CA PRO A 167 3.82 -10.44 5.20
C PRO A 167 2.87 -11.63 4.98
N ALA A 168 3.25 -12.81 5.49
CA ALA A 168 2.27 -13.86 5.75
C ALA A 168 1.44 -13.50 7.00
N TYR A 169 0.23 -14.05 7.13
CA TYR A 169 -0.62 -13.81 8.29
C TYR A 169 -1.12 -15.13 8.89
N GLU A 170 -1.31 -15.11 10.21
CA GLU A 170 -2.01 -16.16 10.94
C GLU A 170 -3.28 -15.58 11.56
N ARG A 171 -4.36 -16.35 11.52
CA ARG A 171 -5.62 -15.98 12.16
C ARG A 171 -5.50 -16.20 13.66
N VAL A 172 -5.81 -15.18 14.46
CA VAL A 172 -5.59 -15.21 15.92
C VAL A 172 -6.79 -15.70 16.71
N ASP A 173 -8.00 -15.52 16.18
CA ASP A 173 -9.23 -16.05 16.74
C ASP A 173 -10.08 -16.71 15.64
N GLY A 174 -10.44 -17.99 15.84
CA GLY A 174 -11.50 -18.63 15.07
C GLY A 174 -12.82 -18.00 15.47
N PRO A 175 -13.75 -17.75 14.53
CA PRO A 175 -14.99 -17.09 14.89
C PRO A 175 -15.71 -17.97 15.91
N GLY A 176 -16.24 -17.39 16.99
CA GLY A 176 -17.38 -18.02 17.65
C GLY A 176 -18.48 -18.22 16.60
N GLU A 177 -19.35 -19.22 16.76
CA GLU A 177 -20.53 -19.31 15.87
C GLU A 177 -21.28 -17.95 15.91
N GLY A 178 -21.18 -17.16 14.83
CA GLY A 178 -21.80 -15.84 14.70
C GLY A 178 -20.86 -14.62 14.65
N ASP A 179 -19.53 -14.76 14.70
CA ASP A 179 -18.63 -13.60 14.51
C ASP A 179 -18.52 -13.18 13.04
N GLU A 180 -18.95 -11.95 12.74
CA GLU A 180 -18.90 -11.35 11.40
C GLU A 180 -17.49 -10.88 11.00
N THR A 181 -16.54 -10.82 11.95
CA THR A 181 -15.18 -10.31 11.74
C THR A 181 -14.11 -11.37 12.03
N ALA A 182 -13.14 -11.51 11.13
CA ALA A 182 -11.93 -12.30 11.35
C ALA A 182 -10.71 -11.39 11.61
N THR A 183 -9.82 -11.80 12.53
CA THR A 183 -8.61 -11.05 12.88
C THR A 183 -7.35 -11.85 12.53
N PHE A 184 -6.39 -11.18 11.90
CA PHE A 184 -5.14 -11.74 11.41
C PHE A 184 -3.94 -10.96 11.94
N GLU A 185 -2.87 -11.67 12.31
CA GLU A 185 -1.59 -11.10 12.74
C GLU A 185 -0.45 -11.44 11.77
N PRO A 186 0.39 -10.44 11.41
CA PRO A 186 1.47 -10.62 10.46
C PRO A 186 2.60 -11.46 11.06
N GLN A 187 3.24 -12.26 10.21
CA GLN A 187 4.29 -13.20 10.59
C GLN A 187 5.66 -12.77 10.09
N ASN A 188 6.67 -13.01 10.93
CA ASN A 188 8.06 -12.91 10.52
C ASN A 188 8.44 -14.11 9.68
N GLY A 189 9.21 -13.90 8.62
CA GLY A 189 9.52 -14.99 7.69
C GLY A 189 10.54 -14.65 6.63
N TRP A 190 10.94 -15.68 5.89
CA TRP A 190 11.71 -15.57 4.66
C TRP A 190 10.82 -15.99 3.52
N PHE A 191 10.85 -15.19 2.46
CA PHE A 191 10.00 -15.33 1.30
C PHE A 191 10.86 -15.29 0.05
N ASP A 192 10.50 -16.13 -0.91
CA ASP A 192 11.26 -16.39 -2.12
C ASP A 192 10.31 -16.26 -3.31
N GLU A 193 10.25 -15.05 -3.87
CA GLU A 193 9.42 -14.69 -5.03
C GLU A 193 10.30 -14.31 -6.22
N GLU A 194 10.09 -13.16 -6.87
CA GLU A 194 11.00 -12.64 -7.91
C GLU A 194 12.39 -12.31 -7.32
N SER A 195 12.45 -12.02 -6.02
CA SER A 195 13.68 -11.84 -5.26
C SER A 195 13.47 -12.26 -3.82
N ALA A 196 14.47 -12.89 -3.22
CA ALA A 196 14.38 -13.30 -1.82
C ALA A 196 14.33 -12.09 -0.90
N TYR A 197 13.38 -12.08 0.03
CA TYR A 197 13.23 -11.03 1.03
C TYR A 197 12.92 -11.62 2.41
N ARG A 198 13.15 -10.79 3.43
CA ARG A 198 12.87 -11.14 4.82
C ARG A 198 11.96 -10.10 5.46
N ILE A 199 10.91 -10.61 6.10
CA ILE A 199 10.05 -9.86 7.01
C ILE A 199 10.55 -10.09 8.44
N SER A 200 10.74 -9.00 9.17
CA SER A 200 11.18 -9.00 10.57
C SER A 200 10.44 -7.94 11.37
N ASP A 201 10.38 -8.09 12.69
CA ASP A 201 9.69 -7.16 13.60
C ASP A 201 8.24 -6.87 13.16
N ALA A 202 7.58 -7.87 12.55
CA ALA A 202 6.18 -7.82 12.16
C ALA A 202 5.29 -7.74 13.41
N SER A 203 4.33 -6.83 13.41
CA SER A 203 3.38 -6.64 14.49
C SER A 203 2.12 -5.91 14.03
N GLY A 204 1.06 -5.99 14.83
CA GLY A 204 -0.21 -5.36 14.54
C GLY A 204 -1.26 -6.35 14.05
N GLN A 205 -2.40 -5.87 13.56
CA GLN A 205 -3.55 -6.70 13.22
C GLN A 205 -4.27 -6.20 11.97
N VAL A 206 -4.86 -7.12 11.23
CA VAL A 206 -5.82 -6.86 10.16
C VAL A 206 -7.16 -7.45 10.57
N ARG A 207 -8.22 -6.65 10.53
CA ARG A 207 -9.60 -7.10 10.72
C ARG A 207 -10.33 -7.06 9.41
N VAL A 208 -11.01 -8.16 9.10
CA VAL A 208 -11.76 -8.32 7.86
C VAL A 208 -13.15 -8.82 8.14
N ASP A 209 -14.06 -8.52 7.23
CA ASP A 209 -15.32 -9.21 7.12
C ASP A 209 -15.10 -10.71 6.85
N SER A 210 -15.69 -11.56 7.69
CA SER A 210 -15.43 -13.00 7.69
C SER A 210 -15.99 -13.75 6.48
N GLU A 211 -17.00 -13.19 5.81
CA GLU A 211 -17.65 -13.78 4.65
C GLU A 211 -16.97 -13.35 3.34
N THR A 212 -16.57 -12.08 3.25
CA THR A 212 -16.09 -11.45 2.01
C THR A 212 -14.58 -11.21 1.98
N GLY A 213 -13.90 -11.27 3.13
CA GLY A 213 -12.48 -10.89 3.25
C GLY A 213 -12.23 -9.38 3.09
N ALA A 214 -13.29 -8.56 3.06
CA ALA A 214 -13.14 -7.11 2.94
C ALA A 214 -12.46 -6.53 4.19
N VAL A 215 -11.34 -5.82 4.01
CA VAL A 215 -10.61 -5.18 5.10
C VAL A 215 -11.47 -4.08 5.72
N GLN A 216 -11.70 -4.18 7.03
CA GLN A 216 -12.40 -3.17 7.82
C GLN A 216 -11.39 -2.25 8.51
N SER A 217 -10.33 -2.82 9.07
CA SER A 217 -9.24 -2.03 9.67
C SER A 217 -7.93 -2.79 9.59
N ALA A 218 -6.82 -2.08 9.43
CA ALA A 218 -5.48 -2.63 9.59
C ALA A 218 -4.58 -1.63 10.30
N THR A 219 -3.82 -2.11 11.27
CA THR A 219 -2.71 -1.36 11.85
C THR A 219 -1.56 -2.33 11.92
N VAL A 220 -0.71 -2.35 10.90
CA VAL A 220 0.32 -3.36 10.69
C VAL A 220 1.65 -2.68 10.42
N SER A 221 2.73 -3.22 10.99
CA SER A 221 4.09 -2.76 10.72
C SER A 221 5.06 -3.92 10.58
N TRP A 222 6.05 -3.78 9.72
CA TRP A 222 7.11 -4.77 9.53
C TRP A 222 8.39 -4.12 9.01
N GLY A 223 9.52 -4.80 9.21
CA GLY A 223 10.80 -4.49 8.60
C GLY A 223 11.08 -5.40 7.41
N LEU A 224 11.33 -4.81 6.25
CA LEU A 224 11.71 -5.49 5.00
C LEU A 224 13.22 -5.43 4.80
N THR A 225 13.85 -6.56 4.50
CA THR A 225 15.24 -6.63 4.03
C THR A 225 15.28 -7.28 2.65
N GLN A 226 15.85 -6.59 1.67
CA GLN A 226 16.02 -7.10 0.30
C GLN A 226 17.36 -6.58 -0.30
N PRO A 227 18.15 -7.43 -1.00
CA PRO A 227 17.97 -8.87 -1.11
C PRO A 227 18.27 -9.57 0.23
N ALA A 228 17.53 -10.63 0.52
CA ALA A 228 17.74 -11.47 1.68
C ALA A 228 17.78 -12.94 1.25
N ASP A 229 18.80 -13.28 0.44
CA ASP A 229 18.95 -14.64 -0.07
C ASP A 229 19.25 -15.66 1.04
N THR A 230 19.96 -15.23 2.11
CA THR A 230 20.30 -16.10 3.24
C THR A 230 20.43 -15.32 4.56
N TYR A 231 20.38 -16.02 5.69
CA TYR A 231 20.69 -15.46 7.01
C TYR A 231 22.06 -14.78 7.08
N ALA A 232 23.06 -15.32 6.37
CA ALA A 232 24.39 -14.73 6.27
C ALA A 232 24.36 -13.38 5.56
N HIS A 233 23.59 -13.24 4.46
CA HIS A 233 23.40 -11.96 3.77
C HIS A 233 22.74 -10.93 4.67
N THR A 234 21.67 -11.25 5.40
CA THR A 234 21.05 -10.28 6.33
C THR A 234 21.98 -9.88 7.47
N ARG A 235 22.79 -10.81 8.00
CA ARG A 235 23.78 -10.48 9.04
C ARG A 235 24.88 -9.57 8.49
N LEU A 236 25.35 -9.81 7.28
CA LEU A 236 26.33 -8.95 6.60
C LEU A 236 25.72 -7.56 6.32
N ALA A 237 24.51 -7.48 5.76
CA ALA A 237 23.80 -6.21 5.54
C ALA A 237 23.68 -5.38 6.83
N ARG A 238 23.24 -6.01 7.94
CA ARG A 238 23.18 -5.34 9.26
C ARG A 238 24.54 -4.94 9.81
N LEU A 239 25.61 -5.70 9.53
CA LEU A 239 26.98 -5.37 9.90
C LEU A 239 27.53 -4.18 9.11
N PHE A 240 27.11 -4.02 7.85
CA PHE A 240 27.48 -2.89 6.99
C PHE A 240 26.56 -1.67 7.12
N GLY A 241 25.54 -1.74 7.99
CA GLY A 241 24.66 -0.61 8.33
C GLY A 241 23.33 -0.57 7.59
N ASP A 242 23.04 -1.54 6.73
CA ASP A 242 21.75 -1.66 6.06
C ASP A 242 20.71 -2.15 7.07
N GLN A 243 19.99 -1.20 7.67
CA GLN A 243 18.84 -1.51 8.51
C GLN A 243 17.66 -1.94 7.62
N PRO A 244 16.80 -2.86 8.10
CA PRO A 244 15.56 -3.17 7.40
C PRO A 244 14.74 -1.91 7.20
N GLN A 245 14.22 -1.71 5.99
CA GLN A 245 13.29 -0.65 5.69
C GLN A 245 11.97 -0.91 6.43
N ARG A 246 11.50 0.06 7.21
CA ARG A 246 10.33 -0.10 8.08
C ARG A 246 9.07 0.35 7.38
N TYR A 247 8.16 -0.56 7.16
CA TYR A 247 6.84 -0.32 6.61
C TYR A 247 5.79 -0.27 7.72
N ARG A 248 4.80 0.59 7.54
CA ARG A 248 3.59 0.63 8.36
C ARG A 248 2.39 0.98 7.49
N ILE A 249 1.31 0.23 7.66
CA ILE A 249 0.00 0.52 7.08
C ILE A 249 -0.98 0.77 8.21
N ASP A 250 -1.62 1.92 8.14
CA ASP A 250 -2.83 2.23 8.89
C ASP A 250 -3.96 2.30 7.86
N TYR A 251 -5.01 1.49 8.02
CA TYR A 251 -6.17 1.41 7.14
C TYR A 251 -7.42 1.37 8.02
N ASP A 252 -8.40 2.18 7.70
CA ASP A 252 -9.70 2.19 8.35
C ASP A 252 -10.78 2.42 7.30
N SER A 253 -11.80 1.57 7.30
CA SER A 253 -12.94 1.63 6.39
C SER A 253 -14.23 1.58 7.19
N GLU A 254 -15.03 2.63 7.05
CA GLU A 254 -16.30 2.80 7.73
C GLU A 254 -17.45 2.62 6.74
N THR A 255 -18.47 1.84 7.14
CA THR A 255 -19.67 1.64 6.31
C THR A 255 -20.65 2.80 6.42
N ASP A 256 -20.59 3.56 7.51
CA ASP A 256 -21.42 4.76 7.69
C ASP A 256 -20.76 5.95 6.99
N ALA A 257 -21.04 6.10 5.70
CA ALA A 257 -20.51 7.19 4.90
C ALA A 257 -20.90 8.56 5.51
N SER A 258 -19.90 9.32 5.91
CA SER A 258 -20.07 10.63 6.54
C SER A 258 -20.50 11.70 5.53
N ASN A 259 -21.10 12.79 6.02
CA ASN A 259 -21.52 13.90 5.17
C ASN A 259 -20.32 14.65 4.59
N VAL A 260 -20.12 14.51 3.28
CA VAL A 260 -19.08 15.23 2.53
C VAL A 260 -19.50 16.68 2.29
N SER A 261 -18.67 17.62 2.72
CA SER A 261 -18.87 19.06 2.45
C SER A 261 -18.22 19.48 1.13
N LYS A 262 -18.88 20.38 0.39
CA LYS A 262 -18.32 20.96 -0.84
C LYS A 262 -17.01 21.72 -0.56
N PRO A 263 -15.87 21.33 -1.17
CA PRO A 263 -14.63 22.05 -0.98
C PRO A 263 -14.65 23.46 -1.58
N ALA A 264 -13.97 24.40 -0.93
CA ALA A 264 -13.93 25.81 -1.35
C ALA A 264 -13.27 26.06 -2.72
N TRP A 265 -12.46 25.11 -3.20
CA TRP A 265 -11.80 25.20 -4.51
C TRP A 265 -12.73 24.80 -5.66
N VAL A 266 -13.85 24.13 -5.37
CA VAL A 266 -14.85 23.78 -6.37
C VAL A 266 -15.63 25.04 -6.76
N PRO A 267 -15.71 25.39 -8.05
CA PRO A 267 -16.45 26.56 -8.50
C PRO A 267 -17.90 26.57 -7.99
N ALA A 268 -18.43 27.75 -7.65
CA ALA A 268 -19.86 27.93 -7.53
C ALA A 268 -20.44 27.74 -8.94
N GLU A 269 -21.31 26.75 -9.16
CA GLU A 269 -21.92 26.60 -10.47
C GLU A 269 -22.66 27.88 -10.83
N ALA A 270 -22.29 28.50 -11.95
CA ALA A 270 -23.07 29.58 -12.51
C ALA A 270 -24.42 28.99 -12.89
N SER A 271 -25.47 29.34 -12.15
CA SER A 271 -26.84 29.05 -12.55
C SER A 271 -26.99 29.39 -14.03
N THR A 272 -27.29 28.38 -14.84
CA THR A 272 -27.56 28.52 -16.27
C THR A 272 -28.68 29.54 -16.43
N THR A 273 -28.30 30.80 -16.63
CA THR A 273 -29.24 31.84 -17.02
C THR A 273 -29.41 31.68 -18.52
N THR A 274 -30.39 30.88 -18.89
CA THR A 274 -30.94 30.86 -20.25
C THR A 274 -31.26 32.30 -20.65
N ARG A 275 -30.70 32.76 -21.78
CA ARG A 275 -31.17 33.94 -22.48
C ARG A 275 -31.21 33.67 -23.97
#